data_AF-A0A967LKZ3-F1
#
_entry.id   AF-A0A967LKZ3-F1
#
_cell.length_a   1.000
_cell.length_b   1.000
_cell.length_c   1.000
_cell.angle_alpha   90.00
_cell.angle_beta   90.00
_cell.angle_gamma   90.00
#
_symmetry.space_group_name_H-M   'P 1'
#
loop_
_entity.id
_entity.type
_entity.pdbx_description
1 polymer ?
#
loop_
_entity_poly.entity_id
_entity_poly.type
_entity_poly.pdbx_seq_one_letter_code
_entity_poly.pdbx_strand_id
1 'polypeptide(L)'
;MAFSEIDGGFVFLPAGLFDTFDIRPGIVRAESGVTFDGFEQAPREGYVIDAPVPLEVGGVYAVRSRSDARRCVRYGKFEVLDLDPEGLLEFRFLRNNLCNDRRLILPELPDEE
;
A
#
# COMPACT_ATOMS: atom_id res chain seq x y z
N MET A 1 2.64 -3.33 -14.60
CA MET A 1 1.42 -3.88 -13.98
C MET A 1 1.71 -4.07 -12.50
N ALA A 2 0.90 -3.46 -11.62
CA ALA A 2 1.10 -3.48 -10.16
C ALA A 2 0.84 -4.84 -9.52
N PHE A 3 0.03 -5.67 -10.16
CA PHE A 3 -0.46 -6.95 -9.66
C PHE A 3 0.02 -8.07 -10.58
N SER A 4 0.38 -9.22 -10.00
CA SER A 4 0.89 -10.39 -10.73
C SER A 4 0.66 -11.68 -9.94
N GLU A 5 0.88 -12.83 -10.56
CA GLU A 5 0.84 -14.16 -9.95
C GLU A 5 2.23 -14.79 -10.07
N ILE A 6 2.76 -15.29 -8.95
CA ILE A 6 4.06 -15.99 -8.88
C ILE A 6 3.87 -17.26 -8.06
N ASP A 7 4.21 -18.41 -8.64
CA ASP A 7 4.11 -19.73 -8.00
C ASP A 7 2.71 -20.04 -7.40
N GLY A 8 1.65 -19.57 -8.05
CA GLY A 8 0.25 -19.75 -7.60
C GLY A 8 -0.19 -18.81 -6.48
N GLY A 9 0.65 -17.83 -6.10
CA GLY A 9 0.31 -16.77 -5.15
C GLY A 9 0.16 -15.42 -5.84
N PHE A 10 -0.89 -14.69 -5.49
CA PHE A 10 -1.09 -13.31 -5.96
C PHE A 10 -0.22 -12.33 -5.18
N VAL A 11 0.46 -11.45 -5.92
CA VAL A 11 1.45 -10.51 -5.39
C VAL A 11 1.26 -9.11 -5.96
N PHE A 12 1.58 -8.09 -5.15
CA PHE A 12 1.84 -6.75 -5.67
C PHE A 12 3.32 -6.58 -5.99
N LEU A 13 3.59 -6.08 -7.19
CA LEU A 13 4.90 -5.61 -7.63
C LEU A 13 5.00 -4.12 -7.33
N PRO A 14 5.91 -3.71 -6.41
CA PRO A 14 6.06 -2.30 -6.03
C PRO A 14 6.27 -1.37 -7.23
N ALA A 15 7.04 -1.82 -8.23
CA ALA A 15 7.33 -1.06 -9.45
C ALA A 15 6.09 -0.80 -10.33
N GLY A 16 5.10 -1.69 -10.31
CA GLY A 16 3.92 -1.56 -11.16
C GLY A 16 2.86 -0.60 -10.65
N LEU A 17 2.97 -0.14 -9.39
CA LEU A 17 2.12 0.90 -8.81
C LEU A 17 2.52 2.31 -9.28
N PHE A 18 3.79 2.54 -9.66
CA PHE A 18 4.30 3.84 -10.10
C PHE A 18 5.47 3.71 -11.10
N ASP A 19 5.31 4.19 -12.34
CA ASP A 19 6.27 4.03 -13.46
C ASP A 19 7.32 5.16 -13.51
N THR A 20 8.63 4.88 -13.37
CA THR A 20 9.86 5.64 -13.80
C THR A 20 11.15 5.10 -13.14
N PHE A 21 12.29 5.41 -13.77
CA PHE A 21 13.65 4.94 -13.50
C PHE A 21 14.30 5.47 -12.22
N ASP A 22 14.88 4.51 -11.51
CA ASP A 22 15.54 4.56 -10.21
C ASP A 22 14.71 5.09 -9.04
N ILE A 23 14.86 4.42 -7.88
CA ILE A 23 14.15 4.59 -6.60
C ILE A 23 13.03 3.56 -6.36
N ARG A 24 13.17 2.83 -5.24
CA ARG A 24 12.48 1.58 -4.93
C ARG A 24 11.16 1.83 -4.16
N PRO A 25 9.99 1.76 -4.82
CA PRO A 25 8.71 1.76 -4.11
C PRO A 25 8.68 0.60 -3.12
N GLY A 26 7.90 0.74 -2.05
CA GLY A 26 7.91 -0.24 -0.97
C GLY A 26 6.54 -0.55 -0.44
N ILE A 27 6.36 -1.80 -0.03
CA ILE A 27 5.15 -2.29 0.64
C ILE A 27 5.58 -2.90 1.97
N VAL A 28 4.81 -2.63 3.03
CA VAL A 28 4.99 -3.25 4.34
C VAL A 28 3.63 -3.66 4.86
N ARG A 29 3.55 -4.86 5.42
CA ARG A 29 2.34 -5.34 6.09
C ARG A 29 2.26 -4.72 7.49
N ALA A 30 1.07 -4.33 7.92
CA ALA A 30 0.82 -3.94 9.30
C ALA A 30 1.00 -5.15 10.24
N GLU A 31 1.19 -4.87 11.53
CA GLU A 31 1.21 -5.91 12.55
C GLU A 31 -0.15 -6.63 12.62
N SER A 32 -0.13 -7.90 13.04
CA SER A 32 -1.34 -8.71 13.14
C SER A 32 -2.36 -8.07 14.09
N GLY A 33 -3.64 -8.01 13.67
CA GLY A 33 -4.73 -7.40 14.45
C GLY A 33 -4.89 -5.89 14.26
N VAL A 34 -4.01 -5.23 13.52
CA VAL A 34 -4.22 -3.84 13.09
C VAL A 34 -5.32 -3.80 12.02
N THR A 35 -6.34 -2.98 12.23
CA THR A 35 -7.41 -2.74 11.25
C THR A 35 -7.01 -1.65 10.27
N PHE A 36 -7.67 -1.58 9.12
CA PHE A 36 -7.44 -0.51 8.16
C PHE A 36 -7.62 0.86 8.82
N ASP A 37 -8.71 1.07 9.55
CA ASP A 37 -9.05 2.34 10.18
C ASP A 37 -8.05 2.70 11.30
N GLY A 38 -7.62 1.70 12.10
CA GLY A 38 -6.60 1.88 13.14
C GLY A 38 -5.17 2.03 12.61
N PHE A 39 -4.90 1.77 11.32
CA PHE A 39 -3.59 1.97 10.73
C PHE A 39 -3.40 3.42 10.26
N GLU A 40 -3.12 4.30 11.21
CA GLU A 40 -3.15 5.76 10.98
C GLU A 40 -1.81 6.34 10.52
N GLN A 41 -0.71 5.58 10.65
CA GLN A 41 0.64 6.08 10.39
C GLN A 41 1.48 5.02 9.66
N ALA A 42 1.97 5.35 8.48
CA ALA A 42 2.84 4.46 7.71
C ALA A 42 4.16 4.23 8.47
N PRO A 43 4.76 3.04 8.49
CA PRO A 43 6.05 2.78 9.16
C PRO A 43 7.21 3.62 8.61
N ARG A 44 8.33 3.71 9.34
CA ARG A 44 9.57 4.33 8.83
C ARG A 44 10.39 3.33 8.01
N GLU A 45 10.38 2.08 8.45
CA GLU A 45 11.26 1.00 8.01
C GLU A 45 10.46 -0.29 7.82
N GLY A 46 11.12 -1.36 7.36
CA GLY A 46 10.47 -2.67 7.13
C GLY A 46 9.80 -2.82 5.77
N TYR A 47 9.94 -1.84 4.87
CA TYR A 47 9.42 -1.92 3.52
C TYR A 47 10.17 -2.94 2.67
N VAL A 48 9.42 -3.87 2.08
CA VAL A 48 9.87 -4.76 1.02
C VAL A 48 9.87 -3.99 -0.29
N ILE A 49 10.99 -4.02 -1.02
CA ILE A 49 11.25 -3.14 -2.17
C ILE A 49 11.74 -3.87 -3.43
N ASP A 50 12.23 -5.09 -3.26
CA ASP A 50 12.90 -5.92 -4.28
C ASP A 50 12.39 -7.37 -4.29
N ALA A 51 11.36 -7.65 -3.51
CA ALA A 51 10.71 -8.96 -3.45
C ALA A 51 9.18 -8.83 -3.53
N PRO A 52 8.47 -9.88 -3.98
CA PRO A 52 7.02 -9.93 -3.93
C PRO A 52 6.51 -9.90 -2.49
N VAL A 53 5.37 -9.24 -2.25
CA VAL A 53 4.67 -9.27 -0.97
C VAL A 53 3.40 -10.11 -1.11
N PRO A 54 3.26 -11.20 -0.33
CA PRO A 54 2.06 -12.02 -0.37
C PRO A 54 0.86 -11.26 0.20
N LEU A 55 -0.28 -11.39 -0.48
CA LEU A 55 -1.54 -10.82 -0.05
C LEU A 55 -2.34 -11.84 0.76
N GLU A 56 -2.93 -11.37 1.85
CA GLU A 56 -3.84 -12.16 2.69
C GLU A 56 -5.14 -11.38 2.84
N VAL A 57 -6.28 -12.08 2.73
CA VAL A 57 -7.60 -11.49 2.99
C VAL A 57 -7.68 -10.97 4.43
N GLY A 58 -8.18 -9.75 4.61
CA GLY A 58 -8.14 -9.00 5.87
C GLY A 58 -6.75 -8.41 6.20
N GLY A 59 -5.75 -8.61 5.34
CA GLY A 59 -4.43 -8.05 5.49
C GLY A 59 -4.44 -6.54 5.23
N VAL A 60 -3.82 -5.78 6.14
CA VAL A 60 -3.63 -4.33 6.02
C VAL A 60 -2.17 -4.03 5.69
N TYR A 61 -1.96 -3.15 4.73
CA TYR A 61 -0.64 -2.84 4.18
C TYR A 61 -0.44 -1.34 4.04
N ALA A 62 0.78 -0.88 4.29
CA ALA A 62 1.22 0.47 3.94
C ALA A 62 2.08 0.41 2.68
N VAL A 63 1.88 1.40 1.82
CA VAL A 63 2.68 1.60 0.62
C VAL A 63 3.39 2.93 0.70
N ARG A 64 4.58 2.98 0.11
CA ARG A 64 5.28 4.24 -0.16
C ARG A 64 5.64 4.33 -1.63
N SER A 65 5.44 5.51 -2.20
CA SER A 65 5.95 5.80 -3.54
C SER A 65 7.48 5.81 -3.51
N ARG A 66 8.07 5.76 -4.71
CA ARG A 66 9.44 6.23 -4.85
C ARG A 66 9.55 7.70 -4.43
N SER A 67 10.75 8.09 -3.99
CA SER A 67 11.14 9.49 -3.94
C SER A 67 11.09 10.08 -5.36
N ASP A 68 10.54 11.28 -5.53
CA ASP A 68 10.65 12.02 -6.78
C ASP A 68 11.92 12.90 -6.82
N ALA A 69 12.10 13.66 -7.92
CA ALA A 69 13.23 14.57 -8.11
C ALA A 69 13.35 15.65 -7.02
N ARG A 70 12.29 15.89 -6.23
CA ARG A 70 12.25 16.85 -5.13
C ARG A 70 12.40 16.17 -3.76
N ARG A 71 12.87 14.92 -3.71
CA ARG A 71 12.98 14.12 -2.48
C ARG A 71 11.63 13.88 -1.79
N CYS A 72 10.56 13.83 -2.57
CA CYS A 72 9.22 13.66 -2.04
C CYS A 72 8.79 12.18 -2.05
N VAL A 73 8.41 11.65 -0.88
CA VAL A 73 7.79 10.34 -0.74
C VAL A 73 6.32 10.52 -0.36
N ARG A 74 5.43 9.79 -1.02
CA ARG A 74 3.99 9.73 -0.70
C ARG A 74 3.66 8.38 -0.11
N TYR A 75 2.67 8.36 0.77
CA TYR A 75 2.27 7.17 1.51
C TYR A 75 0.82 6.84 1.26
N GLY A 76 0.44 5.59 1.50
CA GLY A 76 -0.93 5.14 1.46
C GLY A 76 -1.09 3.84 2.23
N LYS A 77 -2.33 3.40 2.38
CA LYS A 77 -2.66 2.08 2.90
C LYS A 77 -3.72 1.42 2.06
N PHE A 78 -3.71 0.10 2.07
CA PHE A 78 -4.81 -0.70 1.54
C PHE A 78 -5.12 -1.87 2.46
N GLU A 79 -6.34 -2.36 2.36
CA GLU A 79 -6.77 -3.62 2.96
C GLU A 79 -7.34 -4.51 1.87
N VAL A 80 -6.95 -5.78 1.88
CA VAL A 80 -7.50 -6.81 1.00
C VAL A 80 -8.84 -7.26 1.58
N LEU A 81 -9.93 -6.99 0.88
CA LEU A 81 -11.28 -7.34 1.29
C LEU A 81 -11.65 -8.75 0.83
N ASP A 82 -11.27 -9.08 -0.41
CA ASP A 82 -11.47 -10.41 -0.98
C ASP A 82 -10.39 -10.73 -2.01
N LEU A 83 -10.10 -12.01 -2.17
CA LEU A 83 -9.18 -12.52 -3.17
C LEU A 83 -9.66 -13.90 -3.60
N ASP A 84 -10.20 -13.97 -4.82
CA ASP A 84 -10.71 -15.23 -5.34
C ASP A 84 -9.59 -16.08 -6.00
N PRO A 85 -9.84 -17.37 -6.26
CA PRO A 85 -8.89 -18.23 -6.95
C PRO A 85 -8.69 -17.89 -8.44
N GLU A 86 -9.57 -17.07 -9.02
CA GLU A 86 -9.53 -16.64 -10.42
C GLU A 86 -8.69 -15.36 -10.61
N GLY A 87 -8.24 -14.74 -9.52
CA GLY A 87 -7.37 -13.56 -9.49
C GLY A 87 -8.09 -12.21 -9.41
N LEU A 88 -9.39 -12.21 -9.12
CA LEU A 88 -10.15 -11.03 -8.73
C LEU A 88 -9.76 -10.61 -7.30
N LEU A 89 -9.25 -9.38 -7.20
CA LEU A 89 -8.86 -8.76 -5.95
C LEU A 89 -9.83 -7.61 -5.64
N GLU A 90 -10.54 -7.73 -4.52
CA GLU A 90 -11.26 -6.60 -3.92
C GLU A 90 -10.42 -5.99 -2.81
N PHE A 91 -10.24 -4.68 -2.85
CA PHE A 91 -9.47 -3.97 -1.84
C PHE A 91 -10.01 -2.55 -1.65
N ARG A 92 -9.88 -2.04 -0.42
CA ARG A 92 -10.03 -0.61 -0.15
C ARG A 92 -8.68 0.04 -0.01
N PHE A 93 -8.53 1.27 -0.49
CA PHE A 93 -7.27 1.99 -0.51
C PHE A 93 -7.46 3.46 -0.13
N LEU A 94 -6.47 3.99 0.59
CA LEU A 94 -6.37 5.39 0.99
C LEU A 94 -4.98 5.92 0.66
N ARG A 95 -4.94 7.06 -0.02
CA ARG A 95 -3.71 7.74 -0.43
C ARG A 95 -3.52 9.05 0.33
N ASN A 96 -2.33 9.24 0.88
CA ASN A 96 -1.87 10.56 1.30
C ASN A 96 -1.03 11.19 0.18
N ASN A 97 -1.51 12.31 -0.37
CA ASN A 97 -0.83 13.04 -1.44
C ASN A 97 0.18 14.07 -0.91
N LEU A 98 0.20 14.33 0.40
CA LEU A 98 1.12 15.26 1.04
C LEU A 98 2.54 14.70 1.05
N CYS A 99 3.49 15.60 0.81
CA CYS A 99 4.88 15.24 0.64
C CYS A 99 5.53 14.88 1.98
N ASN A 100 6.15 13.69 2.06
CA ASN A 100 6.83 13.19 3.25
C ASN A 100 5.93 13.06 4.49
N ASP A 101 4.62 13.19 4.32
CA ASP A 101 3.63 13.01 5.36
C ASP A 101 3.21 11.54 5.40
N ARG A 102 3.50 10.89 6.53
CA ARG A 102 3.24 9.46 6.73
C ARG A 102 1.81 9.18 7.21
N ARG A 103 0.97 10.19 7.44
CA ARG A 103 -0.40 9.97 7.96
C ARG A 103 -1.21 9.18 6.93
N LEU A 104 -2.03 8.27 7.42
CA LEU A 104 -2.84 7.34 6.64
C LEU A 104 -4.33 7.47 6.98
N ILE A 105 -4.73 8.61 7.52
CA ILE A 105 -6.12 8.93 7.81
C ILE A 105 -6.63 9.90 6.74
N LEU A 106 -7.89 9.72 6.32
CA LEU A 106 -8.61 10.78 5.63
C LEU A 106 -9.04 11.78 6.72
N PRO A 107 -8.99 13.09 6.45
CA PRO A 107 -9.71 14.01 7.32
C PRO A 107 -11.19 13.60 7.34
N GLU A 108 -11.82 13.64 8.52
CA GLU A 108 -13.28 13.49 8.61
C GLU A 108 -13.89 14.51 7.64
N LEU A 109 -14.64 14.02 6.64
CA LEU A 109 -15.47 14.91 5.85
C LEU A 109 -16.46 15.55 6.83
N PRO A 110 -16.65 16.88 6.80
CA PRO A 110 -17.71 17.47 7.61
C PRO A 110 -19.03 16.78 7.23
N ASP A 111 -19.84 16.45 8.23
CA ASP A 111 -21.20 15.96 7.99
C ASP A 111 -21.90 16.95 7.05
N GLU A 112 -22.28 16.50 5.86
CA GLU A 112 -23.15 17.29 4.99
C GLU A 112 -24.53 17.31 5.66
N GLU A 113 -24.85 18.41 6.37
CA GLU A 113 -26.18 18.72 6.91
C GLU A 113 -27.26 18.83 5.82
#